data_AF-A0AB37QHY7-F1
#
_entry.id   AF-A0AB37QHY7-F1
#
_cell.length_a   1.000
_cell.length_b   1.000
_cell.length_c   1.000
_cell.angle_alpha   90.00
_cell.angle_beta   90.00
_cell.angle_gamma   90.00
#
_symmetry.space_group_name_H-M   'P 1'
#
loop_
_entity.id
_entity.type
_entity.pdbx_description
1 polymer ?
#
loop_
_entity_poly.entity_id
_entity_poly.type
_entity_poly.pdbx_seq_one_letter_code
_entity_poly.pdbx_strand_id
1 'polypeptide(L)' 'MGLTGQARLLAHSPETLEFISLRNAYLDPLHLLQAELLSRSRNREANLDSPLELALLVSVAGIAAGLRNTG' A
#
# COMPACT_ATOMS: atom_id res chain seq x y z
N MET A 1 -12.28 -18.53 -6.55
CA MET A 1 -13.73 -18.65 -6.80
C MET A 1 -14.23 -20.09 -6.78
N GLY A 2 -13.52 -21.07 -7.36
CA GLY A 2 -14.01 -22.45 -7.48
C GLY A 2 -14.16 -23.29 -6.21
N LEU A 3 -13.39 -23.01 -5.14
CA LEU A 3 -13.51 -23.75 -3.86
C LEU A 3 -14.54 -23.14 -2.90
N THR A 4 -14.71 -21.82 -2.94
CA THR A 4 -15.67 -21.10 -2.08
C THR A 4 -17.04 -20.92 -2.75
N GLY A 5 -17.17 -21.23 -4.04
CA GLY A 5 -18.38 -20.96 -4.84
C GLY A 5 -18.69 -19.46 -5.02
N GLN A 6 -17.80 -18.57 -4.59
CA GLN A 6 -18.01 -17.13 -4.64
C GLN A 6 -17.74 -16.57 -6.03
N ALA A 7 -18.51 -15.57 -6.46
CA ALA A 7 -18.22 -14.78 -7.65
C ALA A 7 -17.30 -13.56 -7.36
N ARG A 8 -17.34 -13.08 -6.10
CA ARG A 8 -16.56 -11.99 -5.44
C ARG A 8 -15.55 -12.52 -4.42
N LEU A 9 -14.31 -12.03 -4.35
CA LEU A 9 -13.56 -12.10 -3.09
C LEU A 9 -14.37 -11.41 -1.98
N LEU A 10 -14.38 -12.01 -0.79
CA LEU A 10 -15.11 -11.51 0.39
C LEU A 10 -16.62 -11.34 0.16
N ALA A 11 -17.23 -12.07 -0.78
CA ALA A 11 -18.67 -11.99 -1.02
C ALA A 11 -19.52 -12.32 0.22
N HIS A 12 -18.93 -13.01 1.21
CA HIS A 12 -19.58 -13.42 2.46
C HIS A 12 -19.37 -12.42 3.60
N SER A 13 -18.57 -11.37 3.38
CA SER A 13 -18.28 -10.32 4.36
C SER A 13 -18.25 -8.94 3.67
N PRO A 14 -19.43 -8.40 3.31
CA PRO A 14 -19.54 -7.14 2.58
C PRO A 14 -18.95 -5.95 3.34
N GLU A 15 -19.10 -5.90 4.67
CA GLU A 15 -18.50 -4.85 5.50
C GLU A 15 -16.97 -4.89 5.45
N THR A 16 -16.37 -6.09 5.50
CA THR A 16 -14.91 -6.22 5.38
C THR A 16 -14.43 -5.78 3.99
N LEU A 17 -15.20 -6.10 2.94
CA LEU A 17 -14.91 -5.63 1.59
C LEU A 17 -14.97 -4.10 1.50
N GLU A 18 -15.96 -3.46 2.14
CA GLU A 18 -16.08 -2.00 2.19
C GLU A 18 -14.91 -1.35 2.92
N PHE A 19 -14.53 -1.86 4.11
CA PHE A 19 -13.37 -1.36 4.85
C PHE A 19 -12.06 -1.49 4.06
N ILE A 20 -11.86 -2.61 3.36
CA ILE A 20 -10.69 -2.79 2.49
C ILE A 20 -10.73 -1.81 1.32
N SER A 21 -11.90 -1.65 0.68
CA SER A 21 -12.06 -0.75 -0.46
C SER A 21 -11.78 0.70 -0.07
N LEU A 22 -12.26 1.14 1.10
CA LEU A 22 -11.98 2.47 1.63
C LEU A 22 -10.49 2.66 1.88
N ARG A 23 -9.81 1.68 2.50
CA ARG A 23 -8.35 1.75 2.69
C ARG A 23 -7.60 1.82 1.38
N ASN A 24 -7.99 1.02 0.39
CA ASN A 24 -7.35 1.00 -0.92
C ASN A 24 -7.40 2.39 -1.59
N ALA A 25 -8.51 3.12 -1.47
CA ALA A 25 -8.62 4.48 -2.00
C ALA A 25 -7.57 5.45 -1.43
N TYR A 26 -7.12 5.24 -0.19
CA TYR A 26 -6.04 6.03 0.43
C TYR A 26 -4.65 5.44 0.21
N LEU A 27 -4.54 4.12 -0.03
CA LEU A 27 -3.27 3.46 -0.33
C LEU A 27 -2.82 3.67 -1.77
N ASP A 28 -3.74 3.75 -2.73
CA ASP A 28 -3.44 3.98 -4.13
C ASP A 28 -2.53 5.19 -4.38
N PRO A 29 -2.82 6.40 -3.84
CA PRO A 29 -1.92 7.54 -4.01
C PRO A 29 -0.57 7.35 -3.29
N LEU A 30 -0.54 6.65 -2.15
CA LEU A 30 0.71 6.35 -1.44
C LEU A 30 1.60 5.37 -2.22
N HIS A 31 1.03 4.37 -2.88
CA HIS A 31 1.76 3.46 -3.75
C HIS A 31 2.36 4.17 -4.96
N LEU A 32 1.59 5.06 -5.61
CA LEU A 32 2.08 5.86 -6.73
C LEU A 32 3.24 6.78 -6.29
N LEU A 33 3.09 7.44 -5.13
CA LEU A 33 4.15 8.25 -4.55
C LEU A 33 5.40 7.41 -4.23
N GLN A 34 5.24 6.25 -3.58
CA GLN A 34 6.36 5.37 -3.25
C GLN A 34 7.11 4.89 -4.51
N ALA A 35 6.39 4.55 -5.58
CA ALA A 35 7.00 4.14 -6.84
C ALA A 35 7.88 5.25 -7.45
N GLU A 36 7.42 6.49 -7.42
CA GLU A 36 8.19 7.66 -7.86
C GLU A 36 9.40 7.94 -6.96
N LEU A 37 9.23 7.85 -5.63
CA LEU A 37 10.32 8.02 -4.67
C LEU A 37 11.40 6.94 -4.85
N LEU A 38 11.01 5.69 -5.07
CA LEU A 38 11.93 4.59 -5.41
C LEU A 38 12.68 4.86 -6.72
N SER A 39 11.98 5.34 -7.75
CA SER A 39 12.60 5.71 -9.03
C SER A 39 13.69 6.77 -8.83
N ARG A 40 13.41 7.81 -8.04
CA ARG A 40 14.39 8.87 -7.72
C ARG A 40 15.55 8.38 -6.86
N SER A 41 15.26 7.57 -5.83
CA SER A 41 16.25 7.03 -4.89
C SER A 41 17.29 6.18 -5.62
N ARG A 42 16.85 5.30 -6.54
CA ARG A 42 17.74 4.45 -7.36
C ARG A 42 18.71 5.21 -8.26
N ASN A 43 18.41 6.47 -8.59
CA ASN A 43 19.24 7.31 -9.46
C ASN A 43 20.19 8.24 -8.69
N ARG A 44 20.30 8.09 -7.36
CA ARG A 44 21.13 8.92 -6.48
C ARG A 44 21.99 8.05 -5.57
N GLU A 45 23.09 8.61 -5.09
CA GLU A 45 23.84 7.99 -4.00
C GLU A 45 22.99 7.99 -2.72
N ALA A 46 22.97 6.84 -2.04
CA ALA A 46 22.15 6.64 -0.85
C ALA A 46 22.64 7.56 0.28
N ASN A 47 21.76 8.47 0.71
CA ASN A 47 21.94 9.27 1.93
C ASN A 47 20.66 9.17 2.76
N LEU A 48 20.74 8.41 3.86
CA LEU A 48 19.61 8.05 4.71
C LEU A 48 18.94 9.27 5.36
N ASP A 49 19.67 10.36 5.57
CA ASP A 49 19.14 11.60 6.15
C ASP A 49 18.57 12.56 5.10
N SER A 50 18.60 12.17 3.81
CA SER A 50 18.04 13.01 2.76
C SER A 50 16.51 13.07 2.84
N PRO A 51 15.88 14.21 2.49
CA PRO A 51 14.42 14.32 2.43
C PRO A 51 13.76 13.28 1.53
N LEU A 52 14.49 12.78 0.52
CA LEU A 52 14.02 11.74 -0.40
C LEU A 52 13.90 10.38 0.32
N GLU A 53 14.93 9.96 1.03
CA GLU A 53 14.91 8.69 1.78
C GLU A 53 13.92 8.75 2.95
N LEU A 54 13.82 9.89 3.63
CA LEU A 54 12.80 10.10 4.68
C LEU A 54 11.38 10.02 4.11
N ALA A 55 11.11 10.65 2.95
CA ALA A 55 9.81 10.54 2.30
C ALA A 55 9.51 9.09 1.88
N LEU A 56 10.52 8.36 1.39
CA LEU A 56 10.38 6.95 1.03
C LEU A 56 10.04 6.10 2.28
N LEU A 57 10.73 6.31 3.40
CA LEU A 57 10.44 5.64 4.67
C LEU A 57 9.03 5.95 5.19
N VAL A 58 8.59 7.21 5.10
CA VAL A 58 7.22 7.60 5.47
C VAL A 58 6.19 6.88 4.60
N SER A 59 6.44 6.75 3.29
CA SER A 59 5.53 6.01 2.40
C SER A 59 5.46 4.52 2.76
N VAL A 60 6.59 3.89 3.08
CA VAL A 60 6.65 2.49 3.56
C VAL A 60 5.84 2.32 4.84
N ALA A 61 6.04 3.20 5.83
CA ALA A 61 5.33 3.15 7.09
C ALA A 61 3.82 3.38 6.91
N GLY A 62 3.43 4.33 6.05
CA GLY A 62 2.04 4.61 5.73
C GLY A 62 1.33 3.43 5.06
N ILE A 63 1.99 2.77 4.11
CA ILE A 63 1.44 1.58 3.45
C ILE A 63 1.32 0.41 4.42
N ALA A 64 2.35 0.17 5.25
CA ALA A 64 2.30 -0.88 6.27
C ALA A 64 1.13 -0.65 7.25
N ALA A 65 0.93 0.60 7.70
CA ALA A 65 -0.20 0.95 8.57
C ALA A 65 -1.56 0.73 7.90
N GLY A 66 -1.69 1.02 6.60
CA GLY A 66 -2.93 0.83 5.85
C GLY A 66 -3.22 -0.64 5.49
N LEU A 67 -2.19 -1.44 5.23
CA LEU A 67 -2.35 -2.87 4.93
C LEU A 67 -2.74 -3.70 6.16
N ARG A 68 -2.37 -3.25 7.36
CA ARG A 68 -2.65 -3.95 8.63
C ARG A 68 -2.14 -5.41 8.59
N ASN A 69 -2.97 -6.38 8.95
CA ASN A 69 -2.60 -7.78 9.04
C ASN A 69 -2.57 -8.43 7.64
N THR A 70 -1.37 -8.82 7.21
CA THR A 70 -1.13 -9.43 5.90
C THR A 70 -0.46 -10.81 6.00
N GLY A 71 -0.27 -11.33 7.23
CA GLY A 71 0.34 -12.62 7.54
C GLY A 71 -0.46 -13.39 8.59
#